data_AF-A0A839SX48-F1
#
_entry.id   AF-A0A839SX48-F1
#
_cell.length_a   1.000
_cell.length_b   1.000
_cell.length_c   1.000
_cell.angle_alpha   90.00
_cell.angle_beta   90.00
_cell.angle_gamma   90.00
#
_symmetry.space_group_name_H-M   'P 1'
#
loop_
_entity.id
_entity.type
_entity.pdbx_description
1 polymer ?
#
loop_
_entity_poly.entity_id
_entity_poly.type
_entity_poly.pdbx_seq_one_letter_code
_entity_poly.pdbx_strand_id
1 'polypeptide(L)'
;MRKSPLLLPVYAAALLFGGSLVAQAQEQATVIELTQVACQFVESENGVDHNFTTTKKADCEAINSESGQTRLDAAQVLKLKPGKYVFRVTNKDVPYGLGFWLRGDGLVSRATLPSVSGGGLNTGVTKDYEITLTEGEYLYSCPLNTTPDYRLVVSADS
;
A
#
# COMPACT_ATOMS: atom_id res chain seq x y z
N MET A 1 -81.20 29.00 -0.54
CA MET A 1 -80.62 28.15 -1.61
C MET A 1 -79.14 27.92 -1.32
N ARG A 2 -78.69 26.67 -1.52
CA ARG A 2 -77.29 26.17 -1.60
C ARG A 2 -76.46 26.24 -0.30
N LYS A 3 -76.43 25.16 0.49
CA LYS A 3 -75.74 23.86 0.36
C LYS A 3 -74.31 23.90 0.91
N SER A 4 -74.18 23.38 2.13
CA SER A 4 -72.94 22.90 2.75
C SER A 4 -72.31 21.76 1.93
N PRO A 5 -70.97 21.64 1.95
CA PRO A 5 -70.29 20.35 1.90
C PRO A 5 -69.39 20.21 3.13
N LEU A 6 -69.68 19.29 4.04
CA LEU A 6 -69.13 17.92 4.08
C LEU A 6 -67.60 17.90 4.19
N LEU A 7 -67.11 17.96 5.43
CA LEU A 7 -65.74 17.62 5.83
C LEU A 7 -65.58 16.10 5.77
N LEU A 8 -64.70 15.60 4.89
CA LEU A 8 -64.20 14.23 4.95
C LEU A 8 -62.98 14.16 5.87
N PRO A 9 -62.85 13.12 6.73
CA PRO A 9 -61.61 12.88 7.46
C PRO A 9 -60.62 12.16 6.54
N VAL A 10 -59.48 12.79 6.26
CA VAL A 10 -58.35 12.11 5.62
C VAL A 10 -57.66 11.27 6.70
N TYR A 11 -57.83 9.96 6.66
CA TYR A 11 -57.02 9.02 7.43
C TYR A 11 -55.58 9.09 6.95
N ALA A 12 -54.69 9.62 7.78
CA ALA A 12 -53.25 9.54 7.57
C ALA A 12 -52.78 8.12 7.93
N ALA A 13 -52.59 7.27 6.92
CA ALA A 13 -51.89 6.01 7.08
C ALA A 13 -50.39 6.30 7.24
N ALA A 14 -49.88 6.17 8.47
CA ALA A 14 -48.46 6.24 8.75
C ALA A 14 -47.78 4.97 8.22
N LEU A 15 -47.16 5.07 7.03
CA LEU A 15 -46.25 4.05 6.52
C LEU A 15 -44.95 4.11 7.34
N LEU A 16 -44.82 3.17 8.29
CA LEU A 16 -43.56 2.91 8.98
C LEU A 16 -42.57 2.31 7.97
N PHE A 17 -41.70 3.16 7.42
CA PHE A 17 -40.50 2.72 6.70
C PHE A 17 -39.52 2.12 7.71
N GLY A 18 -39.67 0.83 7.98
CA GLY A 18 -38.66 -0.01 8.62
C GLY A 18 -37.51 -0.28 7.66
N GLY A 19 -36.72 0.75 7.35
CA GLY A 19 -35.47 0.60 6.61
C GLY A 19 -34.35 0.23 7.59
N SER A 20 -34.03 -1.05 7.71
CA SER A 20 -32.80 -1.50 8.37
C SER A 20 -31.60 -0.94 7.59
N LEU A 21 -31.03 0.17 8.08
CA LEU A 21 -29.75 0.67 7.62
C LEU A 21 -28.68 -0.32 8.09
N VAL A 22 -28.40 -1.32 7.26
CA VAL A 22 -27.18 -2.12 7.41
C VAL A 22 -26.04 -1.18 7.03
N ALA A 23 -25.37 -0.61 8.03
CA ALA A 23 -24.15 0.15 7.84
C ALA A 23 -23.11 -0.79 7.21
N GLN A 24 -22.88 -0.65 5.90
CA GLN A 24 -21.74 -1.30 5.27
C GLN A 24 -20.50 -0.59 5.80
N ALA A 25 -19.77 -1.25 6.68
CA ALA A 25 -18.43 -0.82 7.07
C ALA A 25 -17.58 -0.84 5.81
N GLN A 26 -17.32 0.34 5.24
CA GLN A 26 -16.43 0.50 4.12
C GLN A 26 -15.03 0.25 4.67
N GLU A 27 -14.48 -0.93 4.40
CA GLU A 27 -13.13 -1.33 4.82
C GLU A 27 -12.13 -0.32 4.25
N GLN A 28 -11.72 0.63 5.08
CA GLN A 28 -10.79 1.68 4.69
C GLN A 28 -9.41 1.05 4.54
N ALA A 29 -8.82 1.17 3.36
CA ALA A 29 -7.53 0.55 3.07
C ALA A 29 -6.46 1.05 4.04
N THR A 30 -5.70 0.12 4.62
CA THR A 30 -4.59 0.45 5.51
C THR A 30 -3.45 1.06 4.70
N VAL A 31 -2.97 2.23 5.11
CA VAL A 31 -1.86 2.92 4.44
C VAL A 31 -0.54 2.49 5.06
N ILE A 32 0.42 2.10 4.22
CA ILE A 32 1.79 1.76 4.57
C ILE A 32 2.71 2.79 3.93
N GLU A 33 3.40 3.56 4.75
CA GLU A 33 4.30 4.61 4.28
C GLU A 33 5.71 4.05 4.07
N LEU A 34 6.30 4.37 2.92
CA LEU A 34 7.67 4.00 2.55
C LEU A 34 8.40 5.18 1.93
N THR A 35 9.61 5.45 2.42
CA THR A 35 10.47 6.55 1.98
C THR A 35 11.72 5.99 1.33
N GLN A 36 11.93 6.35 0.06
CA GLN A 36 13.16 6.07 -0.67
C GLN A 36 14.13 7.23 -0.50
N VAL A 37 15.31 6.88 0.00
CA VAL A 37 16.56 7.63 -0.21
C VAL A 37 17.48 6.76 -1.08
N ALA A 38 18.68 7.21 -1.41
CA ALA A 38 19.58 6.43 -2.25
C ALA A 38 19.77 4.99 -1.71
N CYS A 39 19.52 4.01 -2.57
CA CYS A 39 19.79 2.58 -2.35
C CYS A 39 18.96 1.85 -1.28
N GLN A 40 17.96 2.49 -0.64
CA GLN A 40 17.14 1.88 0.42
C GLN A 40 15.69 2.37 0.50
N PHE A 41 14.86 1.62 1.22
CA PHE A 41 13.65 2.10 1.89
C PHE A 41 13.93 2.27 3.39
N VAL A 42 13.66 3.44 3.97
CA VAL A 42 14.04 3.78 5.36
C VAL A 42 13.26 2.94 6.38
N GLU A 43 11.94 2.86 6.24
CA GLU A 43 11.04 2.17 7.17
C GLU A 43 11.27 0.65 7.17
N SER A 44 11.65 0.11 6.01
CA SER A 44 12.01 -1.30 5.85
C SER A 44 13.27 -1.68 6.64
N GLU A 45 14.14 -0.71 6.91
CA GLU A 45 15.39 -0.88 7.66
C GLU A 45 15.26 -0.35 9.09
N ASN A 46 14.09 -0.56 9.70
CA ASN A 46 13.77 -0.15 11.08
C ASN A 46 13.89 1.36 11.31
N GLY A 47 13.67 2.17 10.26
CA GLY A 47 13.80 3.62 10.32
C GLY A 47 15.24 4.13 10.21
N VAL A 48 16.21 3.27 9.90
CA VAL A 48 17.62 3.66 9.76
C VAL A 48 17.88 4.23 8.36
N ASP A 49 18.30 5.50 8.32
CA ASP A 49 18.87 6.11 7.12
C ASP A 49 20.38 5.86 7.09
N HIS A 50 20.87 5.07 6.14
CA HIS A 50 22.31 4.80 6.00
C HIS A 50 23.09 5.97 5.40
N ASN A 51 22.39 7.06 5.02
CA ASN A 51 22.98 8.26 4.43
C ASN A 51 23.86 7.94 3.21
N PHE A 52 23.46 6.95 2.41
CA PHE A 52 24.13 6.69 1.14
C PHE A 52 24.02 7.92 0.26
N THR A 53 25.14 8.33 -0.33
CA THR A 53 25.21 9.51 -1.20
C THR A 53 25.59 9.06 -2.60
N THR A 54 24.61 8.98 -3.50
CA THR A 54 24.85 8.71 -4.91
C THR A 54 23.72 9.23 -5.79
N THR A 55 24.06 9.50 -7.05
CA THR A 55 23.13 9.86 -8.12
C THR A 55 23.11 8.80 -9.23
N LYS A 56 23.74 7.64 -9.02
CA LYS A 56 23.94 6.60 -10.03
C LYS A 56 23.43 5.26 -9.54
N LYS A 57 22.58 4.63 -10.37
CA LYS A 57 22.10 3.26 -10.17
C LYS A 57 23.23 2.26 -9.87
N ALA A 58 24.36 2.33 -10.59
CA ALA A 58 25.48 1.41 -10.44
C ALA A 58 26.14 1.48 -9.05
N ASP A 59 26.15 2.64 -8.40
CA ASP A 59 26.71 2.75 -7.05
C ASP A 59 25.80 2.03 -6.04
N CYS A 60 24.47 2.12 -6.21
CA CYS A 60 23.54 1.34 -5.41
C CYS A 60 23.66 -0.17 -5.66
N GLU A 61 23.94 -0.60 -6.89
CA GLU A 61 24.23 -2.01 -7.18
C GLU A 61 25.47 -2.49 -6.40
N ALA A 62 26.55 -1.70 -6.41
CA ALA A 62 27.77 -2.02 -5.67
C ALA A 62 27.53 -2.04 -4.16
N ILE A 63 26.93 -0.97 -3.59
CA ILE A 63 26.61 -0.85 -2.16
C ILE A 63 25.73 -2.03 -1.70
N ASN A 64 24.71 -2.38 -2.49
CA ASN A 64 23.76 -3.42 -2.10
C ASN A 64 24.30 -4.82 -2.36
N SER A 65 25.26 -4.99 -3.28
CA SER A 65 26.01 -6.25 -3.39
C SER A 65 26.91 -6.51 -2.18
N GLU A 66 27.44 -5.46 -1.55
CA GLU A 66 28.32 -5.55 -0.39
C GLU A 66 27.55 -5.69 0.92
N SER A 67 26.50 -4.87 1.10
CA SER A 67 25.81 -4.72 2.39
C SER A 67 24.37 -5.23 2.40
N GLY A 68 23.77 -5.46 1.23
CA GLY A 68 22.33 -5.69 1.09
C GLY A 68 21.82 -6.89 1.89
N GLN A 69 22.56 -8.01 1.89
CA GLN A 69 22.16 -9.20 2.64
C GLN A 69 22.18 -8.95 4.15
N THR A 70 23.25 -8.36 4.68
CA THR A 70 23.35 -8.03 6.11
C THR A 70 22.23 -7.10 6.55
N ARG A 71 21.86 -6.13 5.70
CA ARG A 71 20.75 -5.21 5.98
C ARG A 71 19.40 -5.91 5.91
N LEU A 72 19.19 -6.83 4.97
CA LEU A 72 17.99 -7.67 4.91
C LEU A 72 17.82 -8.57 6.12
N ASP A 73 18.91 -9.15 6.62
CA ASP A 73 18.88 -10.01 7.81
C ASP A 73 18.47 -9.24 9.08
N ALA A 74 18.78 -7.93 9.13
CA ALA A 74 18.39 -7.02 10.21
C ALA A 74 17.05 -6.32 9.98
N ALA A 75 16.52 -6.35 8.76
CA ALA A 75 15.32 -5.61 8.36
C ALA A 75 14.05 -6.20 9.00
N GLN A 76 13.06 -5.33 9.24
CA GLN A 76 11.76 -5.77 9.72
C GLN A 76 11.00 -6.48 8.60
N VAL A 77 10.51 -7.69 8.89
CA VAL A 77 9.51 -8.34 8.04
C VAL A 77 8.15 -7.69 8.29
N LEU A 78 7.56 -7.13 7.23
CA LEU A 78 6.23 -6.54 7.29
C LEU A 78 5.19 -7.66 7.36
N LYS A 79 4.49 -7.79 8.49
CA LYS A 79 3.46 -8.80 8.72
C LYS A 79 2.08 -8.17 8.62
N LEU A 80 1.24 -8.69 7.75
CA LEU A 80 -0.07 -8.11 7.44
C LEU A 80 -1.15 -9.19 7.38
N LYS A 81 -2.40 -8.81 7.65
CA LYS A 81 -3.55 -9.66 7.35
C LYS A 81 -3.95 -9.55 5.88
N PRO A 82 -4.63 -10.54 5.29
CA PRO A 82 -5.29 -10.38 4.00
C PRO A 82 -6.23 -9.16 4.02
N GLY A 83 -6.26 -8.38 2.95
CA GLY A 83 -7.09 -7.17 2.90
C GLY A 83 -6.60 -6.11 1.91
N LYS A 84 -7.23 -4.93 1.94
CA LYS A 84 -6.89 -3.80 1.09
C LYS A 84 -5.83 -2.91 1.73
N TYR A 85 -4.80 -2.59 0.94
CA TYR A 85 -3.69 -1.76 1.36
C TYR A 85 -3.35 -0.69 0.32
N VAL A 86 -2.79 0.40 0.81
CA VAL A 86 -2.17 1.44 -0.01
C VAL A 86 -0.71 1.56 0.42
N PHE A 87 0.22 1.23 -0.47
CA PHE A 87 1.63 1.58 -0.27
C PHE A 87 1.83 3.02 -0.74
N ARG A 88 2.01 3.94 0.20
CA ARG A 88 2.32 5.34 -0.07
C ARG A 88 3.82 5.51 -0.09
N VAL A 89 4.37 5.64 -1.29
CA VAL A 89 5.81 5.63 -1.51
C VAL A 89 6.30 7.02 -1.90
N THR A 90 7.35 7.51 -1.23
CA THR A 90 7.98 8.80 -1.49
C THR A 90 9.39 8.62 -2.01
N ASN A 91 9.78 9.33 -3.06
CA ASN A 91 11.20 9.58 -3.36
C ASN A 91 11.60 10.87 -2.65
N LYS A 92 12.39 10.77 -1.58
CA LYS A 92 12.74 11.93 -0.76
C LYS A 92 13.71 12.87 -1.48
N ASP A 93 14.83 12.34 -1.99
CA ASP A 93 15.95 13.16 -2.46
C ASP A 93 16.77 12.54 -3.61
N VAL A 94 16.38 11.39 -4.14
CA VAL A 94 17.12 10.75 -5.24
C VAL A 94 16.87 11.52 -6.55
N PRO A 95 17.90 11.99 -7.27
CA PRO A 95 17.77 12.96 -8.37
C PRO A 95 17.38 12.32 -9.71
N TYR A 96 16.69 11.18 -9.68
CA TYR A 96 16.17 10.51 -10.86
C TYR A 96 14.84 9.81 -10.57
N GLY A 97 14.12 9.44 -11.62
CA GLY A 97 12.83 8.77 -11.51
C GLY A 97 12.96 7.39 -10.87
N LEU A 98 12.24 7.19 -9.76
CA LEU A 98 12.16 5.92 -9.06
C LEU A 98 10.83 5.20 -9.35
N GLY A 99 10.71 4.00 -8.80
CA GLY A 99 9.48 3.23 -8.83
C GLY A 99 9.27 2.43 -7.55
N PHE A 100 8.29 1.55 -7.61
CA PHE A 100 7.97 0.59 -6.56
C PHE A 100 7.46 -0.68 -7.24
N TRP A 101 7.79 -1.83 -6.68
CA TRP A 101 7.27 -3.11 -7.13
C TRP A 101 7.11 -4.08 -5.98
N LEU A 102 5.86 -4.42 -5.66
CA LEU A 102 5.47 -5.48 -4.75
C LEU A 102 4.99 -6.70 -5.56
N ARG A 103 5.46 -7.88 -5.19
CA ARG A 103 5.25 -9.15 -5.92
C ARG A 103 5.37 -10.36 -5.01
N GLY A 104 4.84 -11.51 -5.43
CA GLY A 104 5.10 -12.76 -4.72
C GLY A 104 6.59 -13.16 -4.69
N ASP A 105 7.00 -13.89 -3.66
CA ASP A 105 8.35 -14.44 -3.54
C ASP A 105 8.52 -15.73 -4.35
N GLY A 106 9.53 -15.78 -5.22
CA GLY A 106 9.76 -16.89 -6.16
C GLY A 106 8.86 -16.88 -7.42
N LEU A 107 9.21 -17.72 -8.39
CA LEU A 107 8.55 -17.73 -9.71
C LEU A 107 7.07 -18.11 -9.65
N VAL A 108 6.72 -19.10 -8.81
CA VAL A 108 5.34 -19.58 -8.66
C VAL A 108 4.47 -18.47 -8.06
N SER A 109 4.90 -17.90 -6.93
CA SER A 109 4.15 -16.84 -6.25
C SER A 109 4.02 -15.57 -7.10
N ARG A 110 5.02 -15.22 -7.92
CA ARG A 110 4.89 -14.11 -8.87
C ARG A 110 3.79 -14.33 -9.92
N ALA A 111 3.48 -15.57 -10.25
CA ALA A 111 2.43 -15.92 -11.21
C ALA A 111 1.04 -16.03 -10.57
N THR A 112 0.96 -16.27 -9.26
CA THR A 112 -0.30 -16.58 -8.57
C THR A 112 -0.75 -15.53 -7.57
N LEU A 113 0.17 -14.78 -6.96
CA LEU A 113 -0.14 -13.75 -5.96
C LEU A 113 -0.33 -12.37 -6.61
N PRO A 114 -1.14 -11.50 -5.97
CA PRO A 114 -1.27 -10.09 -6.35
C PRO A 114 0.09 -9.39 -6.50
N SER A 115 0.18 -8.47 -7.46
CA SER A 115 1.37 -7.67 -7.74
C SER A 115 0.95 -6.25 -8.09
N VAL A 116 1.71 -5.25 -7.64
CA VAL A 116 1.52 -3.85 -8.02
C VAL A 116 2.88 -3.22 -8.30
N SER A 117 2.99 -2.49 -9.40
CA SER A 117 4.21 -1.80 -9.78
C SER A 117 3.91 -0.48 -10.47
N GLY A 118 4.89 0.43 -10.43
CA GLY A 118 4.82 1.66 -11.21
C GLY A 118 5.99 2.59 -10.91
N GLY A 119 6.27 3.46 -11.89
CA GLY A 119 7.36 4.43 -11.83
C GLY A 119 6.89 5.87 -11.68
N GLY A 120 7.79 6.80 -12.02
CA GLY A 120 7.52 8.23 -12.01
C GLY A 120 7.50 8.84 -10.61
N LEU A 121 8.17 8.19 -9.65
CA LEU A 121 8.56 8.80 -8.38
C LEU A 121 9.79 9.69 -8.62
N ASN A 122 9.60 10.83 -9.25
CA ASN A 122 10.65 11.85 -9.37
C ASN A 122 10.99 12.41 -7.98
N THR A 123 12.10 13.16 -7.87
CA THR A 123 12.54 13.74 -6.59
C THR A 123 11.42 14.53 -5.91
N GLY A 124 11.18 14.24 -4.63
CA GLY A 124 10.13 14.85 -3.81
C GLY A 124 8.70 14.34 -4.09
N VAL A 125 8.51 13.41 -5.03
CA VAL A 125 7.19 12.90 -5.38
C VAL A 125 6.78 11.74 -4.48
N THR A 126 5.53 11.79 -4.02
CA THR A 126 4.82 10.69 -3.35
C THR A 126 3.74 10.11 -4.29
N LYS A 127 3.60 8.79 -4.31
CA LYS A 127 2.51 8.08 -5.02
C LYS A 127 1.93 6.95 -4.19
N ASP A 128 0.67 6.67 -4.44
CA ASP A 128 -0.08 5.58 -3.82
C ASP A 128 -0.16 4.38 -4.77
N TYR A 129 0.11 3.19 -4.23
CA TYR A 129 0.05 1.91 -4.92
C TYR A 129 -0.94 1.01 -4.19
N GLU A 130 -2.17 0.96 -4.71
CA GLU A 130 -3.26 0.17 -4.13
C GLU A 130 -3.11 -1.31 -4.49
N ILE A 131 -3.36 -2.18 -3.51
CA ILE A 131 -3.37 -3.63 -3.70
C ILE A 131 -4.32 -4.31 -2.73
N THR A 132 -4.95 -5.39 -3.17
CA THR A 132 -5.62 -6.33 -2.26
C THR A 132 -4.70 -7.52 -2.05
N LEU A 133 -4.22 -7.71 -0.83
CA LEU A 133 -3.31 -8.77 -0.46
C LEU A 133 -4.07 -10.04 -0.08
N THR A 134 -3.60 -11.18 -0.58
CA THR A 134 -4.00 -12.52 -0.15
C THR A 134 -2.85 -13.16 0.64
N GLU A 135 -3.14 -14.23 1.39
CA GLU A 135 -2.10 -14.96 2.12
C GLU A 135 -0.94 -15.38 1.22
N GLY A 136 0.28 -15.28 1.74
CA GLY A 136 1.49 -15.62 1.01
C GLY A 136 2.71 -14.79 1.41
N GLU A 137 3.86 -15.13 0.81
CA GLU A 137 5.11 -14.40 0.96
C GLU A 137 5.34 -13.49 -0.25
N TYR A 138 5.72 -12.25 0.03
CA TYR A 138 5.93 -11.21 -0.95
C TYR A 138 7.28 -10.53 -0.74
N LEU A 139 7.78 -9.94 -1.82
CA LEU A 139 8.92 -9.06 -1.85
C LEU A 139 8.50 -7.70 -2.38
N TYR A 140 9.08 -6.63 -1.82
CA TYR A 140 8.98 -5.31 -2.41
C TYR A 140 10.35 -4.64 -2.55
N SER A 141 10.53 -3.91 -3.64
CA SER A 141 11.76 -3.17 -3.92
C SER A 141 11.53 -2.07 -4.96
N CYS A 142 12.56 -1.26 -5.20
CA CYS A 142 12.63 -0.34 -6.31
C CYS A 142 13.79 -0.75 -7.24
N PRO A 143 13.51 -1.36 -8.40
CA PRO A 143 14.57 -1.77 -9.34
C PRO A 143 15.42 -0.62 -9.88
N LEU A 144 14.87 0.61 -9.88
CA LEU A 144 15.58 1.81 -10.36
C LEU A 144 16.52 2.39 -9.29
N ASN A 145 16.17 2.24 -8.01
CA ASN A 145 17.03 2.58 -6.87
C ASN A 145 17.87 1.38 -6.38
N THR A 146 17.68 0.23 -7.02
CA THR A 146 18.32 -1.07 -6.74
C THR A 146 18.25 -1.50 -5.29
N THR A 147 17.19 -1.11 -4.56
CA THR A 147 17.03 -1.47 -3.15
C THR A 147 17.03 -2.99 -2.97
N PRO A 148 17.39 -3.50 -1.77
CA PRO A 148 17.14 -4.89 -1.42
C PRO A 148 15.67 -5.30 -1.63
N ASP A 149 15.45 -6.61 -1.76
CA ASP A 149 14.12 -7.22 -1.83
C ASP A 149 13.59 -7.45 -0.40
N TYR A 150 12.95 -6.43 0.17
CA TYR A 150 12.41 -6.49 1.52
C TYR A 150 11.20 -7.41 1.60
N ARG A 151 11.03 -8.05 2.76
CA ARG A 151 10.04 -9.12 2.96
C ARG A 151 8.73 -8.61 3.52
N LEU A 152 7.65 -9.16 2.98
CA LEU A 152 6.30 -8.99 3.48
C LEU A 152 5.63 -10.37 3.56
N VAL A 153 5.02 -10.68 4.70
CA VAL A 153 4.26 -11.92 4.91
C VAL A 153 2.81 -11.57 5.19
N VAL A 154 1.90 -12.22 4.47
CA VAL A 154 0.45 -12.08 4.67
C VAL A 154 -0.09 -13.38 5.26
N SER A 155 -0.69 -13.30 6.44
CA SER A 155 -1.35 -14.43 7.10
C SER A 155 -2.53 -13.96 7.97
N ALA A 156 -3.51 -14.83 8.21
CA ALA A 156 -4.63 -14.55 9.09
C ALA A 156 -4.23 -14.12 10.52
N ASP A 157 -3.09 -14.62 11.00
CA ASP A 157 -2.62 -14.43 12.38
C ASP A 157 -1.68 -13.21 12.58
N SER A 158 -1.42 -12.45 11.51
CA SER A 158 -0.52 -11.28 11.55
C SER A 158 -1.10 -10.07 12.28
#